data_AF-A0A058ZGF8-F1
#
_entry.id   AF-A0A058ZGF8-F1
#
_cell.length_a   1.000
_cell.length_b   1.000
_cell.length_c   1.000
_cell.angle_alpha   90.00
_cell.angle_beta   90.00
_cell.angle_gamma   90.00
#
_symmetry.space_group_name_H-M   'P 1'
#
loop_
_entity.id
_entity.type
_entity.pdbx_description
1 polymer ?
#
loop_
_entity_poly.entity_id
_entity_poly.type
_entity_poly.pdbx_seq_one_letter_code
_entity_poly.pdbx_strand_id
1 'polypeptide(L)'
;MLRTVRVENHALGTVDYVDSTGKVIFQTCARERGRVIFQIGTSDPERAVRVAKMVHRDVAAIDLNMGCPKPFSTSGGMGSALLDPCDRAVNILKALKAADLSCPVTCKIRFIVDAEEREEVLRAHTQARNTNAPLPQVLTVPGGQAEAPDSGGAALAEDAPAPGIPGIRSLQASQRLVDTLSRTGVAAIGIHTRFPHTRPREAPTTSWFGPVSSAAGSRAAILLNGVSSLVHSFEDIQRLRESMHPDGAIMLARAAHWNCSVFRREGPLPLRQVARDFMRICAQLDHNLENAKYILHQMCSVADPGRTFCPDFEEEDRRFAGELAPRIAPCLNLRELYALVEDPAMFDYFARGIEASRREHAPLPGTGEPSAKRLRLGPTGEPEPSEDGVVRVPLKLTPRLFTPGNPPKQILNGLTSDSLKYETVRCDTRRAFRSTVTLDSGKAFGSENWFMNKKTAEHAAAVVALRYGLAHPELGVSDVGEVFSEIARD
;
A
#
# COMPACT_ATOMS: atom_id res chain seq x y z
N MET A 1 -11.00 1.62 11.07
CA MET A 1 -11.16 2.85 11.85
C MET A 1 -12.35 2.82 12.80
N LEU A 2 -13.62 2.86 12.39
CA LEU A 2 -14.73 2.91 13.38
C LEU A 2 -14.81 1.72 14.38
N ARG A 3 -14.08 0.63 14.11
CA ARG A 3 -13.96 -0.54 14.99
C ARG A 3 -12.69 -0.54 15.85
N THR A 4 -11.93 0.55 15.84
CA THR A 4 -10.64 0.64 16.53
C THR A 4 -10.73 1.51 17.77
N VAL A 5 -9.84 1.26 18.73
CA VAL A 5 -9.55 2.14 19.87
C VAL A 5 -8.17 2.78 19.68
N ARG A 6 -8.01 4.01 20.17
CA ARG A 6 -6.71 4.71 20.21
C ARG A 6 -5.93 4.23 21.43
N VAL A 7 -4.71 3.77 21.25
CA VAL A 7 -3.81 3.27 22.28
C VAL A 7 -2.49 4.02 22.19
N GLU A 8 -1.98 4.51 23.31
CA GLU A 8 -0.61 5.03 23.39
C GLU A 8 0.33 3.85 23.67
N ASN A 9 1.23 3.59 22.73
CA ASN A 9 2.17 2.49 22.78
C ASN A 9 3.52 3.02 23.25
N HIS A 10 3.76 2.91 24.55
CA HIS A 10 4.97 3.48 25.16
C HIS A 10 6.23 2.70 24.75
N ALA A 11 6.10 1.40 24.51
CA ALA A 11 7.20 0.54 24.08
C ALA A 11 7.77 0.94 22.70
N LEU A 12 6.92 1.34 21.76
CA LEU A 12 7.33 1.80 20.42
C LEU A 12 7.40 3.33 20.28
N GLY A 13 6.89 4.07 21.26
CA GLY A 13 6.74 5.52 21.16
C GLY A 13 5.73 5.94 20.09
N THR A 14 4.67 5.15 19.90
CA THR A 14 3.65 5.35 18.86
C THR A 14 2.26 5.58 19.44
N VAL A 15 1.35 6.02 18.57
CA VAL A 15 -0.09 5.98 18.81
C VAL A 15 -0.70 5.01 17.80
N ASP A 16 -1.39 4.00 18.33
CA ASP A 16 -1.91 2.86 17.56
C ASP A 16 -3.44 2.86 17.59
N TYR A 17 -4.05 2.62 16.43
CA TYR A 17 -5.50 2.46 16.27
C TYR A 17 -5.81 0.98 16.05
N VAL A 18 -6.19 0.30 17.11
CA VAL A 18 -6.23 -1.16 17.20
C VAL A 18 -7.67 -1.64 17.20
N ASP A 19 -8.00 -2.62 16.35
CA ASP A 19 -9.33 -3.23 16.36
C ASP A 19 -9.49 -4.28 17.47
N SER A 20 -10.70 -4.82 17.64
CA SER A 20 -11.00 -5.82 18.66
C SER A 20 -10.19 -7.12 18.54
N THR A 21 -9.52 -7.37 17.42
CA THR A 21 -8.66 -8.55 17.22
C THR A 21 -7.21 -8.31 17.64
N GLY A 22 -6.88 -7.10 18.10
CA GLY A 22 -5.50 -6.69 18.37
C GLY A 22 -4.75 -6.26 17.11
N LYS A 23 -5.44 -6.11 15.97
CA LYS A 23 -4.81 -5.67 14.72
C LYS A 23 -4.71 -4.15 14.68
N VAL A 24 -3.50 -3.65 14.50
CA VAL A 24 -3.22 -2.23 14.26
C VAL A 24 -3.68 -1.87 12.84
N ILE A 25 -4.62 -0.93 12.73
CA ILE A 25 -5.18 -0.44 11.46
C ILE A 25 -4.49 0.84 11.00
N PHE A 26 -4.11 1.69 11.94
CA PHE A 26 -3.31 2.90 11.70
C PHE A 26 -2.34 3.07 12.87
N GLN A 27 -1.11 3.44 12.56
CA GLN A 27 -0.06 3.71 13.54
C GLN A 27 0.65 4.98 13.12
N THR A 28 0.94 5.83 14.09
CA THR A 28 1.68 7.08 13.87
C THR A 28 2.61 7.39 15.05
N CYS A 29 3.48 8.38 14.90
CA CYS A 29 4.43 8.78 15.94
C CYS A 29 4.65 10.30 15.94
N ALA A 30 5.27 10.80 17.01
CA ALA A 30 5.54 12.22 17.19
C ALA A 30 6.34 12.84 16.02
N ARG A 31 7.24 12.06 15.39
CA ARG A 31 8.10 12.51 14.27
C ARG A 31 7.30 12.92 13.03
N GLU A 32 6.15 12.29 12.79
CA GLU A 32 5.32 12.54 11.61
C GLU A 32 4.00 13.23 11.93
N ARG A 33 3.58 13.32 13.20
CA ARG A 33 2.30 13.93 13.62
C ARG A 33 1.99 15.27 12.94
N GLY A 34 2.98 16.16 12.82
CA GLY A 34 2.85 17.46 12.17
C GLY A 34 2.94 17.45 10.63
N ARG A 35 3.01 16.27 10.00
CA ARG A 35 3.23 16.08 8.55
C ARG A 35 2.30 15.03 7.93
N VAL A 36 1.85 14.04 8.70
CA VAL A 36 1.03 12.92 8.22
C VAL A 36 -0.39 13.38 7.90
N ILE A 37 -0.87 13.07 6.70
CA ILE A 37 -2.24 13.37 6.27
C ILE A 37 -3.02 12.06 6.24
N PHE A 38 -4.10 11.97 7.01
CA PHE A 38 -4.91 10.75 7.12
C PHE A 38 -6.01 10.74 6.07
N GLN A 39 -5.88 9.85 5.08
CA GLN A 39 -6.86 9.73 4.01
C GLN A 39 -7.97 8.73 4.34
N ILE A 40 -9.23 9.17 4.23
CA ILE A 40 -10.43 8.38 4.46
C ILE A 40 -11.06 7.98 3.13
N GLY A 41 -11.41 6.70 2.99
CA GLY A 41 -12.37 6.22 1.99
C GLY A 41 -13.74 6.07 2.64
N THR A 42 -14.72 6.87 2.21
CA THR A 42 -16.09 6.84 2.74
C THR A 42 -17.08 7.35 1.70
N SER A 43 -18.33 6.94 1.83
CA SER A 43 -19.48 7.41 1.06
C SER A 43 -20.55 8.04 1.97
N ASP A 44 -20.23 8.18 3.25
CA ASP A 44 -21.15 8.60 4.29
C ASP A 44 -20.55 9.74 5.14
N PRO A 45 -21.23 10.91 5.23
CA PRO A 45 -20.75 12.07 5.98
C PRO A 45 -20.56 11.80 7.48
N GLU A 46 -21.50 11.10 8.12
CA GLU A 46 -21.47 10.88 9.56
C GLU A 46 -20.30 9.97 9.96
N ARG A 47 -20.09 8.90 9.20
CA ARG A 47 -18.94 7.99 9.37
C ARG A 47 -17.62 8.73 9.14
N ALA A 48 -17.56 9.64 8.15
CA ALA A 48 -16.38 10.45 7.90
C ALA A 48 -16.02 11.30 9.12
N VAL A 49 -17.01 12.04 9.65
CA VAL A 49 -16.84 12.89 10.84
C VAL A 49 -16.43 12.08 12.06
N ARG A 50 -17.07 10.92 12.29
CA ARG A 50 -16.71 10.04 13.41
C ARG A 50 -15.26 9.57 13.32
N VAL A 51 -14.80 9.13 12.14
CA VAL A 51 -13.40 8.73 11.94
C VAL A 51 -12.46 9.92 12.12
N ALA A 52 -12.77 11.08 11.55
CA ALA A 52 -11.95 12.29 11.68
C ALA A 52 -11.78 12.70 13.15
N LYS A 53 -12.87 12.71 13.92
CA LYS A 53 -12.84 12.99 15.37
C LYS A 53 -12.00 12.00 16.18
N MET A 54 -11.81 10.78 15.69
CA MET A 54 -10.91 9.82 16.35
C MET A 54 -9.44 10.21 16.17
N VAL A 55 -9.04 10.67 14.97
CA VAL A 55 -7.61 10.78 14.57
C VAL A 55 -7.05 12.20 14.52
N HIS A 56 -7.89 13.25 14.47
CA HIS A 56 -7.47 14.61 14.10
C HIS A 56 -6.38 15.24 15.00
N ARG A 57 -6.16 14.71 16.21
CA ARG A 57 -5.12 15.20 17.14
C ARG A 57 -3.76 14.53 16.91
N ASP A 58 -3.73 13.41 16.20
CA ASP A 58 -2.52 12.64 15.92
C ASP A 58 -2.03 12.83 14.48
N VAL A 59 -2.70 13.68 13.69
CA VAL A 59 -2.41 13.89 12.26
C VAL A 59 -2.46 15.38 11.89
N ALA A 60 -1.81 15.74 10.78
CA ALA A 60 -1.70 17.11 10.31
C ALA A 60 -2.88 17.56 9.45
N ALA A 61 -3.60 16.62 8.83
CA ALA A 61 -4.81 16.90 8.05
C ALA A 61 -5.65 15.62 7.85
N ILE A 62 -6.94 15.82 7.51
CA ILE A 62 -7.84 14.76 7.05
C ILE A 62 -8.05 14.90 5.55
N ASP A 63 -7.87 13.84 4.79
CA ASP A 63 -8.08 13.83 3.34
C ASP A 63 -9.23 12.91 2.93
N LEU A 64 -10.05 13.33 1.96
CA LEU A 64 -11.08 12.48 1.35
C LEU A 64 -10.60 11.86 0.03
N ASN A 65 -10.58 10.53 -0.06
CA ASN A 65 -10.29 9.84 -1.32
C ASN A 65 -11.50 9.85 -2.25
N MET A 66 -11.36 10.54 -3.39
CA MET A 66 -12.35 10.58 -4.46
C MET A 66 -11.78 10.00 -5.78
N GLY A 67 -10.61 9.36 -5.74
CA GLY A 67 -9.85 8.98 -6.94
C GLY A 67 -9.70 7.48 -7.19
N CYS A 68 -10.11 6.62 -6.24
CA CYS A 68 -9.92 5.17 -6.33
C CYS A 68 -10.95 4.52 -7.30
N PRO A 69 -10.50 3.89 -8.41
CA PRO A 69 -11.40 3.26 -9.38
C PRO A 69 -11.70 1.79 -9.08
N LYS A 70 -11.20 1.23 -7.97
CA LYS A 70 -11.29 -0.21 -7.70
C LYS A 70 -12.70 -0.61 -7.27
N PRO A 71 -13.22 -1.78 -7.70
CA PRO A 71 -14.58 -2.22 -7.37
C PRO A 71 -14.91 -2.21 -5.87
N PHE A 72 -13.98 -2.64 -5.01
CA PHE A 72 -14.21 -2.61 -3.56
C PHE A 72 -14.49 -1.20 -3.00
N SER A 73 -14.05 -0.15 -3.71
CA SER A 73 -14.32 1.25 -3.39
C SER A 73 -15.61 1.72 -4.06
N THR A 74 -15.71 1.54 -5.39
CA THR A 74 -16.81 2.11 -6.19
C THR A 74 -18.15 1.43 -5.94
N SER A 75 -18.19 0.12 -5.70
CA SER A 75 -19.41 -0.61 -5.33
C SER A 75 -20.01 -0.12 -4.00
N GLY A 76 -19.17 0.41 -3.10
CA GLY A 76 -19.62 1.04 -1.85
C GLY A 76 -19.94 2.53 -1.99
N GLY A 77 -19.92 3.08 -3.21
CA GLY A 77 -20.14 4.51 -3.47
C GLY A 77 -18.98 5.43 -3.08
N MET A 78 -17.77 4.88 -2.87
CA MET A 78 -16.56 5.59 -2.43
C MET A 78 -15.57 5.78 -3.59
N GLY A 79 -14.53 6.59 -3.40
CA GLY A 79 -13.47 6.76 -4.40
C GLY A 79 -14.02 7.48 -5.64
N SER A 80 -13.72 6.98 -6.84
CA SER A 80 -14.14 7.66 -8.09
C SER A 80 -15.64 7.72 -8.30
N ALA A 81 -16.44 6.93 -7.56
CA ALA A 81 -17.89 7.03 -7.55
C ALA A 81 -18.42 8.31 -6.86
N LEU A 82 -17.54 9.08 -6.22
CA LEU A 82 -17.85 10.38 -5.62
C LEU A 82 -17.66 11.56 -6.57
N LEU A 83 -17.10 11.33 -7.76
CA LEU A 83 -16.72 12.40 -8.67
C LEU A 83 -17.91 12.93 -9.48
N ASP A 84 -18.85 12.06 -9.84
CA ASP A 84 -19.99 12.39 -10.69
C ASP A 84 -21.17 11.41 -10.46
N PRO A 85 -22.32 11.87 -9.93
CA PRO A 85 -22.57 13.21 -9.39
C PRO A 85 -21.76 13.48 -8.10
N CYS A 86 -21.36 14.74 -7.89
CA CYS A 86 -20.45 15.11 -6.80
C CYS A 86 -21.13 15.53 -5.47
N ASP A 87 -22.47 15.56 -5.41
CA ASP A 87 -23.23 16.04 -4.24
C ASP A 87 -22.86 15.29 -2.95
N ARG A 88 -22.67 13.97 -3.06
CA ARG A 88 -22.26 13.14 -1.92
C ARG A 88 -20.90 13.56 -1.39
N ALA A 89 -19.95 13.87 -2.27
CA ALA A 89 -18.63 14.35 -1.87
C ALA A 89 -18.74 15.71 -1.17
N VAL A 90 -19.52 16.63 -1.74
CA VAL A 90 -19.79 17.95 -1.15
C VAL A 90 -20.37 17.83 0.26
N ASN A 91 -21.34 16.93 0.45
CA ASN A 91 -21.95 16.69 1.76
C ASN A 91 -20.94 16.13 2.77
N ILE A 92 -20.08 15.20 2.36
CA ILE A 92 -19.01 14.68 3.22
C ILE A 92 -18.03 15.78 3.61
N LEU A 93 -17.56 16.59 2.65
CA LEU A 93 -16.60 17.67 2.92
C LEU A 93 -17.19 18.75 3.82
N LYS A 94 -18.44 19.18 3.57
CA LYS A 94 -19.14 20.14 4.44
C LYS A 94 -19.28 19.60 5.87
N ALA A 95 -19.63 18.32 6.03
CA ALA A 95 -19.73 17.70 7.34
C ALA A 95 -18.38 17.65 8.07
N LEU A 96 -17.29 17.28 7.37
CA LEU A 96 -15.93 17.29 7.93
C LEU A 96 -15.50 18.70 8.34
N LYS A 97 -15.82 19.72 7.54
CA LYS A 97 -15.50 21.12 7.84
C LYS A 97 -16.28 21.68 9.04
N ALA A 98 -17.49 21.20 9.26
CA ALA A 98 -18.32 21.58 10.41
C ALA A 98 -17.99 20.80 11.70
N ALA A 99 -17.10 19.81 11.67
CA ALA A 99 -16.90 18.85 12.74
C ALA A 99 -16.00 19.31 13.91
N ASP A 100 -15.56 20.57 13.93
CA ASP A 100 -14.60 21.11 14.92
C ASP A 100 -13.32 20.27 15.04
N LEU A 101 -12.58 20.17 13.93
CA LEU A 101 -11.32 19.43 13.86
C LEU A 101 -10.14 20.38 14.08
N SER A 102 -9.13 19.93 14.83
CA SER A 102 -7.88 20.68 15.06
C SER A 102 -6.96 20.79 13.84
N CYS A 103 -7.33 20.18 12.71
CA CYS A 103 -6.53 20.11 11.50
C CYS A 103 -7.37 20.39 10.25
N PRO A 104 -6.76 20.89 9.15
CA PRO A 104 -7.46 21.14 7.91
C PRO A 104 -8.02 19.85 7.25
N VAL A 105 -8.98 20.06 6.36
CA VAL A 105 -9.57 19.02 5.50
C VAL A 105 -9.11 19.25 4.06
N THR A 106 -8.68 18.19 3.38
CA THR A 106 -8.27 18.16 1.97
C THR A 106 -9.05 17.08 1.22
N CYS A 107 -8.96 17.06 -0.10
CA CYS A 107 -9.46 15.93 -0.89
C CYS A 107 -8.56 15.61 -2.09
N LYS A 108 -8.68 14.38 -2.59
CA LYS A 108 -7.91 13.91 -3.74
C LYS A 108 -8.82 13.35 -4.84
N ILE A 109 -8.73 13.93 -6.02
CA ILE A 109 -9.57 13.64 -7.18
C ILE A 109 -8.78 13.07 -8.38
N ARG A 110 -9.53 12.69 -9.40
CA ARG A 110 -9.10 12.46 -10.80
C ARG A 110 -9.93 13.37 -11.71
N PHE A 111 -9.50 13.54 -12.95
CA PHE A 111 -10.37 14.13 -13.98
C PHE A 111 -11.62 13.29 -14.20
N ILE A 112 -12.70 13.94 -14.62
CA ILE A 112 -13.96 13.28 -14.97
C ILE A 112 -14.22 13.36 -16.47
N VAL A 113 -15.00 12.40 -16.95
CA VAL A 113 -15.46 12.36 -18.33
C VAL A 113 -16.93 12.71 -18.33
N ASP A 114 -17.31 13.70 -19.14
CA ASP A 114 -18.69 14.10 -19.34
C ASP A 114 -19.51 12.92 -19.89
N ALA A 115 -20.77 12.82 -19.49
CA ALA A 115 -21.62 11.68 -19.86
C ALA A 115 -21.80 11.56 -21.38
N GLU A 116 -21.89 12.69 -22.09
CA GLU A 116 -22.10 12.70 -23.54
C GLU A 116 -20.81 12.36 -24.31
N GLU A 117 -19.64 12.68 -23.76
CA GLU A 117 -18.34 12.35 -24.36
C GLU A 117 -17.80 10.98 -23.92
N ARG A 118 -18.49 10.29 -22.99
CA ARG A 118 -17.96 9.08 -22.35
C ARG A 118 -17.53 8.00 -23.32
N GLU A 119 -18.42 7.64 -24.25
CA GLU A 119 -18.16 6.58 -25.24
C GLU A 119 -17.05 6.98 -26.21
N GLU A 120 -17.02 8.25 -26.63
CA GLU A 120 -15.99 8.76 -27.51
C GLU A 120 -14.61 8.77 -26.86
N VAL A 121 -14.50 9.34 -25.66
CA VAL A 121 -13.27 9.39 -24.88
C VAL A 121 -12.79 7.98 -24.57
N LEU A 122 -13.67 7.07 -24.16
CA LEU A 122 -13.29 5.68 -23.87
C LEU A 122 -12.81 4.94 -25.12
N ARG A 123 -13.44 5.16 -26.28
CA ARG A 123 -13.02 4.59 -27.56
C ARG A 123 -11.65 5.12 -27.98
N ALA A 124 -11.44 6.43 -27.89
CA ALA A 124 -10.15 7.05 -28.20
C ALA A 124 -9.02 6.50 -27.30
N HIS A 125 -9.29 6.35 -26.00
CA HIS A 125 -8.33 5.73 -25.07
C HIS A 125 -8.06 4.26 -25.40
N THR A 126 -9.08 3.51 -25.83
CA THR A 126 -8.94 2.10 -26.22
C THR A 126 -8.15 1.97 -27.53
N GLN A 127 -8.36 2.86 -28.49
CA GLN A 127 -7.61 2.88 -29.74
C GLN A 127 -6.14 3.23 -29.51
N ALA A 128 -5.85 4.30 -28.76
CA ALA A 128 -4.49 4.71 -28.41
C ALA A 128 -3.70 3.59 -27.70
N ARG A 129 -4.38 2.84 -26.82
CA ARG A 129 -3.81 1.63 -26.19
C ARG A 129 -3.40 0.56 -27.18
N ASN A 130 -4.22 0.28 -28.17
CA ASN A 130 -4.00 -0.81 -29.11
C ASN A 130 -2.89 -0.47 -30.12
N THR A 131 -2.75 0.82 -30.46
CA THR A 131 -1.77 1.29 -31.44
C THR A 131 -0.47 1.79 -30.82
N ASN A 132 -0.38 1.84 -29.49
CA ASN A 132 0.70 2.49 -28.75
C ASN A 132 0.91 3.97 -29.16
N ALA A 133 -0.10 4.58 -29.77
CA ALA A 133 -0.09 5.97 -30.21
C ALA A 133 -0.32 6.90 -28.99
N PRO A 134 0.24 8.11 -29.00
CA PRO A 134 -0.15 9.13 -28.01
C PRO A 134 -1.66 9.35 -28.09
N LEU A 135 -2.30 9.48 -26.93
CA LEU A 135 -3.69 9.95 -26.86
C LEU A 135 -3.78 11.26 -27.65
N PRO A 136 -4.86 11.48 -28.43
CA PRO A 136 -5.06 12.78 -29.06
C PRO A 136 -4.99 13.83 -27.97
N GLN A 137 -4.01 14.73 -28.07
CA GLN A 137 -3.95 15.90 -27.22
C GLN A 137 -5.22 16.68 -27.54
N VAL A 138 -6.17 16.71 -26.59
CA VAL A 138 -7.32 17.59 -26.71
C VAL A 138 -6.74 19.00 -26.84
N LEU A 139 -6.97 19.59 -28.01
CA LEU A 139 -6.38 20.83 -28.46
C LEU A 139 -6.48 21.87 -27.36
N THR A 140 -5.32 22.43 -27.02
CA THR A 140 -5.20 23.66 -26.25
C THR A 140 -6.23 24.65 -26.77
N VAL A 141 -7.07 25.18 -25.88
CA VAL A 141 -7.85 26.38 -26.19
C VAL A 141 -6.83 27.43 -26.68
N PRO A 142 -6.93 27.95 -27.92
CA PRO A 142 -6.01 28.96 -28.39
C PRO A 142 -6.04 30.15 -27.43
N GLY A 143 -4.84 30.66 -27.11
CA GLY A 143 -4.55 31.48 -25.93
C GLY A 143 -5.60 32.53 -25.58
N GLY A 144 -6.16 32.39 -24.38
CA GLY A 144 -6.75 33.51 -23.65
C GLY A 144 -5.68 34.04 -22.70
N GLN A 145 -5.11 35.21 -22.99
CA GLN A 145 -4.40 35.97 -21.98
C GLN A 145 -5.36 36.17 -20.79
N ALA A 146 -4.89 35.87 -19.60
CA ALA A 146 -5.61 36.13 -18.36
C ALA A 146 -5.68 37.65 -18.15
N GLU A 147 -6.75 38.28 -18.64
CA GLU A 147 -7.20 39.53 -18.02
C GLU A 147 -8.05 39.16 -16.79
N ALA A 148 -7.65 39.71 -15.65
CA ALA A 148 -8.36 39.53 -14.39
C ALA A 148 -9.79 40.07 -14.50
N PRO A 149 -10.82 39.35 -14.03
CA PRO A 149 -12.17 39.91 -14.04
C PRO A 149 -12.25 40.99 -12.96
N ASP A 150 -12.59 42.18 -13.42
CA ASP A 150 -13.02 43.28 -12.58
C ASP A 150 -14.25 42.87 -11.75
N SER A 151 -14.33 43.44 -10.58
CA SER A 151 -15.32 43.20 -9.54
C SER A 151 -16.76 43.39 -10.04
N GLY A 152 -17.48 42.31 -10.28
CA GLY A 152 -18.91 42.35 -10.62
C GLY A 152 -19.56 40.99 -10.54
N GLY A 153 -20.46 40.81 -9.57
CA GLY A 153 -21.25 39.60 -9.42
C GLY A 153 -22.15 39.37 -10.64
N ALA A 154 -21.88 38.32 -11.41
CA ALA A 154 -22.81 37.76 -12.37
C ALA A 154 -22.72 36.23 -12.31
N ALA A 155 -23.87 35.58 -12.17
CA ALA A 155 -23.99 34.14 -12.20
C ALA A 155 -23.44 33.59 -13.54
N LEU A 156 -22.65 32.52 -13.47
CA LEU A 156 -22.22 31.77 -14.65
C LEU A 156 -23.48 31.23 -15.35
N ALA A 157 -23.87 31.86 -16.46
CA ALA A 157 -24.94 31.38 -17.31
C ALA A 157 -24.55 30.03 -17.95
N GLU A 158 -25.51 29.10 -18.00
CA GLU A 158 -25.39 27.80 -18.65
C GLU A 158 -25.40 27.96 -20.18
N ASP A 159 -24.32 28.44 -20.77
CA ASP A 159 -24.14 28.33 -22.23
C ASP A 159 -23.58 26.96 -22.57
N ALA A 160 -24.39 26.14 -23.24
CA ALA A 160 -23.98 24.84 -23.76
C ALA A 160 -22.80 25.04 -24.75
N PRO A 161 -21.69 24.31 -24.60
CA PRO A 161 -20.51 24.49 -25.46
C PRO A 161 -20.84 24.13 -26.92
N ALA A 162 -20.24 24.89 -27.85
CA ALA A 162 -20.36 24.64 -29.28
C ALA A 162 -20.01 23.18 -29.62
N PRO A 163 -20.81 22.51 -30.47
CA PRO A 163 -20.55 21.11 -30.84
C PRO A 163 -19.29 21.02 -31.70
N GLY A 164 -18.29 20.21 -31.32
CA GLY A 164 -17.26 19.76 -32.25
C GLY A 164 -15.80 19.61 -31.79
N ILE A 165 -15.44 19.90 -30.53
CA ILE A 165 -14.06 19.64 -30.03
C ILE A 165 -14.09 18.46 -29.04
N PRO A 166 -13.59 17.27 -29.41
CA PRO A 166 -13.56 16.11 -28.52
C PRO A 166 -12.89 16.41 -27.18
N GLY A 167 -13.57 16.15 -26.07
CA GLY A 167 -13.03 16.27 -24.71
C GLY A 167 -13.24 17.64 -24.06
N ILE A 168 -13.80 18.63 -24.75
CA ILE A 168 -14.06 19.96 -24.17
C ILE A 168 -15.07 19.89 -23.03
N ARG A 169 -16.12 19.06 -23.15
CA ARG A 169 -17.16 18.96 -22.12
C ARG A 169 -16.60 18.31 -20.86
N SER A 170 -15.74 17.30 -21.04
CA SER A 170 -15.03 16.60 -19.96
C SER A 170 -14.02 17.52 -19.25
N LEU A 171 -13.35 18.41 -19.98
CA LEU A 171 -12.49 19.46 -19.40
C LEU A 171 -13.33 20.40 -18.52
N GLN A 172 -14.42 20.93 -19.06
CA GLN A 172 -15.34 21.82 -18.35
C GLN A 172 -15.99 21.13 -17.14
N ALA A 173 -16.36 19.87 -17.26
CA ALA A 173 -16.89 19.07 -16.16
C ALA A 173 -15.83 18.95 -15.03
N SER A 174 -14.57 18.69 -15.39
CA SER A 174 -13.47 18.65 -14.41
C SER A 174 -13.22 20.02 -13.75
N GLN A 175 -13.34 21.13 -14.49
CA GLN A 175 -13.29 22.49 -13.94
C GLN A 175 -14.44 22.76 -12.95
N ARG A 176 -15.68 22.43 -13.33
CA ARG A 176 -16.85 22.57 -12.45
C ARG A 176 -16.72 21.76 -11.17
N LEU A 177 -16.18 20.54 -11.26
CA LEU A 177 -15.89 19.71 -10.09
C LEU A 177 -14.91 20.42 -9.15
N VAL A 178 -13.79 20.94 -9.66
CA VAL A 178 -12.80 21.64 -8.82
C VAL A 178 -13.38 22.91 -8.20
N ASP A 179 -14.10 23.74 -8.97
CA ASP A 179 -14.77 24.94 -8.43
C ASP A 179 -15.74 24.55 -7.30
N THR A 180 -16.59 23.55 -7.53
CA THR A 180 -17.58 23.06 -6.56
C THR A 180 -16.92 22.57 -5.26
N LEU A 181 -15.86 21.77 -5.37
CA LEU A 181 -15.15 21.25 -4.20
C LEU A 181 -14.41 22.36 -3.45
N SER A 182 -13.81 23.32 -4.16
CA SER A 182 -13.11 24.45 -3.52
C SER A 182 -14.03 25.31 -2.65
N ARG A 183 -15.30 25.47 -3.05
CA ARG A 183 -16.33 26.22 -2.29
C ARG A 183 -16.75 25.54 -0.99
N THR A 184 -16.36 24.28 -0.76
CA THR A 184 -16.60 23.60 0.52
C THR A 184 -15.67 24.07 1.64
N GLY A 185 -14.63 24.84 1.32
CA GLY A 185 -13.65 25.33 2.29
C GLY A 185 -12.55 24.33 2.65
N VAL A 186 -12.31 23.34 1.78
CA VAL A 186 -11.12 22.47 1.86
C VAL A 186 -9.85 23.30 1.73
N ALA A 187 -8.81 22.94 2.48
CA ALA A 187 -7.53 23.65 2.44
C ALA A 187 -6.74 23.34 1.16
N ALA A 188 -6.90 22.14 0.62
CA ALA A 188 -6.21 21.73 -0.60
C ALA A 188 -6.94 20.63 -1.39
N ILE A 189 -6.68 20.58 -2.70
CA ILE A 189 -7.18 19.56 -3.63
C ILE A 189 -6.00 18.92 -4.37
N GLY A 190 -5.82 17.61 -4.18
CA GLY A 190 -4.88 16.82 -4.97
C GLY A 190 -5.50 16.35 -6.28
N ILE A 191 -4.96 16.80 -7.42
CA ILE A 191 -5.49 16.48 -8.75
C ILE A 191 -4.59 15.46 -9.43
N HIS A 192 -5.09 14.23 -9.58
CA HIS A 192 -4.41 13.23 -10.39
C HIS A 192 -4.76 13.41 -11.87
N THR A 193 -3.75 13.65 -12.69
CA THR A 193 -3.86 14.00 -14.12
C THR A 193 -4.22 12.82 -15.04
N ARG A 194 -5.05 11.88 -14.56
CA ARG A 194 -5.65 10.82 -15.38
C ARG A 194 -7.07 10.58 -14.94
N PHE A 195 -7.89 10.08 -15.86
CA PHE A 195 -9.24 9.62 -15.58
C PHE A 195 -9.24 8.31 -14.77
N PRO A 196 -10.37 7.93 -14.14
CA PRO A 196 -10.50 6.67 -13.40
C PRO A 196 -10.23 5.40 -14.24
N HIS A 197 -10.60 5.41 -15.53
CA HIS A 197 -10.48 4.25 -16.43
C HIS A 197 -9.08 4.08 -17.06
N THR A 198 -8.24 5.12 -16.97
CA THR A 198 -6.86 5.15 -17.51
C THR A 198 -5.93 4.22 -16.70
N ARG A 199 -5.13 3.37 -17.37
CA ARG A 199 -4.14 2.51 -16.68
C ARG A 199 -2.96 3.35 -16.16
N PRO A 200 -2.25 2.90 -15.11
CA PRO A 200 -1.06 3.60 -14.62
C PRO A 200 0.07 3.77 -15.66
N ARG A 201 0.17 2.85 -16.64
CA ARG A 201 1.19 2.87 -17.70
C ARG A 201 0.89 3.90 -18.79
N GLU A 202 -0.37 4.33 -18.93
CA GLU A 202 -0.73 5.36 -19.89
C GLU A 202 -0.22 6.73 -19.42
N ALA A 203 0.13 7.58 -20.38
CA ALA A 203 0.64 8.93 -20.12
C ALA A 203 -0.38 9.76 -19.32
N PRO A 204 0.09 10.64 -18.41
CA PRO A 204 -0.77 11.62 -17.76
C PRO A 204 -1.26 12.67 -18.76
N THR A 205 -2.51 13.13 -18.61
CA THR A 205 -3.11 14.24 -19.37
C THR A 205 -2.69 15.57 -18.73
N THR A 206 -1.40 15.89 -18.81
CA THR A 206 -0.81 17.07 -18.15
C THR A 206 -1.33 18.40 -18.69
N SER A 207 -1.72 18.48 -19.96
CA SER A 207 -2.25 19.69 -20.58
C SER A 207 -3.53 20.22 -19.93
N TRP A 208 -4.33 19.34 -19.32
CA TRP A 208 -5.57 19.73 -18.64
C TRP A 208 -5.33 20.31 -17.25
N PHE A 209 -4.15 20.08 -16.68
CA PHE A 209 -3.90 20.42 -15.28
C PHE A 209 -4.02 21.92 -15.04
N GLY A 210 -3.41 22.76 -15.87
CA GLY A 210 -3.49 24.23 -15.75
C GLY A 210 -4.93 24.73 -15.72
N PRO A 211 -5.72 24.56 -16.80
CA PRO A 211 -7.11 25.01 -16.86
C PRO A 211 -8.02 24.44 -15.76
N VAL A 212 -7.82 23.18 -15.34
CA VAL A 212 -8.61 22.56 -14.26
C VAL A 212 -8.21 23.10 -12.89
N SER A 213 -6.92 23.28 -12.63
CA SER A 213 -6.41 23.80 -11.36
C SER A 213 -6.85 25.24 -11.09
N SER A 214 -6.87 26.09 -12.13
CA SER A 214 -7.29 27.49 -12.03
C SER A 214 -8.73 27.66 -11.55
N ALA A 215 -9.60 26.66 -11.76
CA ALA A 215 -10.99 26.70 -11.32
C ALA A 215 -11.14 26.78 -9.78
N ALA A 216 -10.13 26.39 -9.00
CA ALA A 216 -10.15 26.56 -7.55
C ALA A 216 -9.97 28.02 -7.11
N GLY A 217 -9.37 28.86 -7.95
CA GLY A 217 -8.94 30.22 -7.58
C GLY A 217 -8.03 30.19 -6.34
N SER A 218 -8.19 31.17 -5.45
CA SER A 218 -7.46 31.26 -4.18
C SER A 218 -8.11 30.47 -3.03
N ARG A 219 -9.18 29.70 -3.29
CA ARG A 219 -9.99 29.06 -2.24
C ARG A 219 -9.33 27.81 -1.63
N ALA A 220 -8.48 27.13 -2.40
CA ALA A 220 -7.79 25.92 -1.97
C ALA A 220 -6.43 25.81 -2.67
N ALA A 221 -5.42 25.30 -1.94
CA ALA A 221 -4.14 24.95 -2.55
C ALA A 221 -4.30 23.75 -3.50
N ILE A 222 -3.50 23.67 -4.55
CA ILE A 222 -3.54 22.56 -5.50
C ILE A 222 -2.29 21.70 -5.38
N LEU A 223 -2.47 20.37 -5.47
CA LEU A 223 -1.35 19.43 -5.57
C LEU A 223 -1.42 18.67 -6.90
N LEU A 224 -0.41 18.83 -7.74
CA LEU A 224 -0.22 18.06 -8.97
C LEU A 224 0.10 16.61 -8.63
N ASN A 225 -0.67 15.66 -9.14
CA ASN A 225 -0.44 14.23 -8.96
C ASN A 225 -0.53 13.47 -10.30
N GLY A 226 -0.01 12.24 -10.34
CA GLY A 226 -0.04 11.38 -11.53
C GLY A 226 1.20 11.47 -12.42
N VAL A 227 2.19 12.26 -12.05
CA VAL A 227 3.41 12.53 -12.84
C VAL A 227 4.62 11.68 -12.45
N SER A 228 4.47 10.65 -11.61
CA SER A 228 5.60 9.82 -11.15
C SER A 228 6.40 9.12 -12.25
N SER A 229 5.86 8.95 -13.46
CA SER A 229 6.60 8.41 -14.61
C SER A 229 7.57 9.42 -15.25
N LEU A 230 7.55 10.66 -14.78
CA LEU A 230 8.38 11.77 -15.27
C LEU A 230 9.42 12.19 -14.21
N VAL A 231 9.57 11.44 -13.12
CA VAL A 231 10.37 11.82 -11.95
C VAL A 231 11.28 10.69 -11.53
N HIS A 232 12.58 10.92 -11.65
CA HIS A 232 13.65 10.02 -11.21
C HIS A 232 14.56 10.68 -10.16
N SER A 233 14.47 12.00 -10.00
CA SER A 233 15.29 12.77 -9.06
C SER A 233 14.52 13.95 -8.47
N PHE A 234 15.08 14.60 -7.44
CA PHE A 234 14.56 15.85 -6.91
C PHE A 234 14.59 16.99 -7.96
N GLU A 235 15.59 16.99 -8.85
CA GLU A 235 15.70 17.96 -9.92
C GLU A 235 14.52 17.87 -10.91
N ASP A 236 14.08 16.65 -11.23
CA ASP A 236 12.89 16.46 -12.07
C ASP A 236 11.63 17.00 -11.38
N ILE A 237 11.53 16.90 -10.05
CA ILE A 237 10.43 17.52 -9.27
C ILE A 237 10.47 19.03 -9.47
N GLN A 238 11.65 19.65 -9.38
CA GLN A 238 11.81 21.10 -9.57
C GLN A 238 11.46 21.53 -11.00
N ARG A 239 11.99 20.83 -12.01
CA ARG A 239 11.68 21.10 -13.42
C ARG A 239 10.18 20.98 -13.73
N LEU A 240 9.51 19.96 -13.18
CA LEU A 240 8.05 19.81 -13.34
C LEU A 240 7.27 20.91 -12.61
N ARG A 241 7.71 21.31 -11.41
CA ARG A 241 7.07 22.39 -10.68
C ARG A 241 7.20 23.71 -11.44
N GLU A 242 8.40 24.06 -11.89
CA GLU A 242 8.67 25.28 -12.64
C GLU A 242 7.92 25.35 -13.98
N SER A 243 7.78 24.21 -14.68
CA SER A 243 7.10 24.18 -15.99
C SER A 243 5.59 24.08 -15.91
N MET A 244 5.03 23.40 -14.89
CA MET A 244 3.61 23.08 -14.84
C MET A 244 2.85 23.67 -13.66
N HIS A 245 3.52 23.95 -12.54
CA HIS A 245 2.85 24.37 -11.31
C HIS A 245 3.76 25.22 -10.40
N PRO A 246 4.23 26.40 -10.87
CA PRO A 246 5.30 27.16 -10.21
C PRO A 246 5.05 27.44 -8.73
N ASP A 247 3.80 27.81 -8.41
CA ASP A 247 3.40 28.26 -7.07
C ASP A 247 2.77 27.16 -6.20
N GLY A 248 2.81 25.90 -6.64
CA GLY A 248 2.14 24.83 -5.90
C GLY A 248 2.98 23.59 -5.64
N ALA A 249 2.30 22.54 -5.21
CA ALA A 249 2.94 21.33 -4.70
C ALA A 249 2.78 20.15 -5.67
N ILE A 250 3.72 19.20 -5.58
CA ILE A 250 3.66 17.94 -6.33
C ILE A 250 3.51 16.80 -5.33
N MET A 251 2.54 15.93 -5.57
CA MET A 251 2.35 14.69 -4.85
C MET A 251 2.86 13.52 -5.70
N LEU A 252 3.81 12.76 -5.18
CA LEU A 252 4.35 11.55 -5.83
C LEU A 252 3.83 10.29 -5.14
N ALA A 253 3.62 9.23 -5.93
CA ALA A 253 3.22 7.92 -5.41
C ALA A 253 4.21 6.84 -5.86
N ARG A 254 4.19 6.46 -7.15
CA ARG A 254 5.03 5.36 -7.65
C ARG A 254 6.52 5.65 -7.52
N ALA A 255 6.96 6.86 -7.85
CA ALA A 255 8.38 7.22 -7.76
C ALA A 255 8.92 7.05 -6.33
N ALA A 256 8.17 7.54 -5.34
CA ALA A 256 8.51 7.37 -3.93
C ALA A 256 8.41 5.91 -3.45
N HIS A 257 7.50 5.12 -4.02
CA HIS A 257 7.36 3.70 -3.69
C HIS A 257 8.51 2.85 -4.24
N TRP A 258 8.99 3.20 -5.43
CA TRP A 258 10.16 2.59 -6.04
C TRP A 258 11.42 2.97 -5.26
N ASN A 259 11.65 4.27 -5.04
CA ASN A 259 12.74 4.75 -4.23
C ASN A 259 12.35 6.05 -3.50
N CYS A 260 12.12 5.98 -2.19
CA CYS A 260 11.66 7.13 -1.40
C CYS A 260 12.72 8.24 -1.27
N SER A 261 13.98 7.94 -1.57
CA SER A 261 15.06 8.93 -1.60
C SER A 261 14.96 9.90 -2.80
N VAL A 262 14.00 9.70 -3.71
CA VAL A 262 13.66 10.68 -4.78
C VAL A 262 13.42 12.10 -4.25
N PHE A 263 13.05 12.23 -2.98
CA PHE A 263 12.84 13.53 -2.32
C PHE A 263 14.13 14.20 -1.80
N ARG A 264 15.29 13.53 -1.88
CA ARG A 264 16.58 14.08 -1.44
C ARG A 264 17.13 15.08 -2.46
N ARG A 265 17.53 16.24 -1.96
CA ARG A 265 18.15 17.30 -2.78
C ARG A 265 19.53 16.90 -3.28
N GLU A 266 20.22 16.05 -2.51
CA GLU A 266 21.57 15.55 -2.80
C GLU A 266 21.55 14.40 -3.83
N GLY A 267 20.37 14.04 -4.35
CA GLY A 267 20.17 12.93 -5.26
C GLY A 267 19.66 11.67 -4.57
N PRO A 268 19.12 10.71 -5.34
CA PRO A 268 18.63 9.45 -4.81
C PRO A 268 19.77 8.58 -4.23
N LEU A 269 19.42 7.72 -3.29
CA LEU A 269 20.30 6.73 -2.66
C LEU A 269 20.21 5.39 -3.38
N PRO A 270 21.30 4.59 -3.39
CA PRO A 270 21.28 3.22 -3.92
C PRO A 270 20.16 2.38 -3.27
N LEU A 271 19.54 1.50 -4.06
CA LEU A 271 18.42 0.65 -3.62
C LEU A 271 18.76 -0.14 -2.36
N ARG A 272 19.98 -0.68 -2.27
CA ARG A 272 20.45 -1.43 -1.09
C ARG A 272 20.35 -0.61 0.20
N GLN A 273 20.73 0.66 0.15
CA GLN A 273 20.67 1.54 1.32
C GLN A 273 19.20 1.85 1.70
N VAL A 274 18.36 2.13 0.71
CA VAL A 274 16.95 2.44 0.92
C VAL A 274 16.20 1.24 1.51
N ALA A 275 16.43 0.03 0.99
CA ALA A 275 15.84 -1.21 1.50
C ALA A 275 16.27 -1.50 2.94
N ARG A 276 17.54 -1.28 3.27
CA ARG A 276 18.07 -1.41 4.63
C ARG A 276 17.41 -0.42 5.60
N ASP A 277 17.37 0.86 5.26
CA ASP A 277 16.78 1.89 6.13
C ASP A 277 15.27 1.69 6.30
N PHE A 278 14.58 1.25 5.25
CA PHE A 278 13.18 0.81 5.34
C PHE A 278 12.99 -0.35 6.31
N MET A 279 13.83 -1.38 6.23
CA MET A 279 13.71 -2.55 7.12
C MET A 279 14.06 -2.23 8.58
N ARG A 280 14.95 -1.27 8.84
CA ARG A 280 15.19 -0.71 10.18
C ARG A 280 13.92 -0.07 10.75
N ILE A 281 13.20 0.71 9.95
CA ILE A 281 11.92 1.29 10.38
C ILE A 281 10.88 0.17 10.61
N CYS A 282 10.81 -0.83 9.73
CA CYS A 282 9.90 -1.96 9.91
C CYS A 282 10.15 -2.72 11.22
N ALA A 283 11.42 -2.97 11.55
CA ALA A 283 11.81 -3.63 12.80
C ALA A 283 11.48 -2.75 14.02
N GLN A 284 11.78 -1.45 13.98
CA GLN A 284 11.49 -0.51 15.07
C GLN A 284 10.00 -0.39 15.41
N LEU A 285 9.12 -0.59 14.42
CA LEU A 285 7.68 -0.33 14.55
C LEU A 285 6.82 -1.61 14.59
N ASP A 286 7.42 -2.80 14.67
CA ASP A 286 6.73 -4.10 14.51
C ASP A 286 5.81 -4.12 13.28
N HIS A 287 6.33 -3.64 12.14
CA HIS A 287 5.53 -3.42 10.95
C HIS A 287 4.92 -4.72 10.41
N ASN A 288 3.79 -4.64 9.73
CA ASN A 288 3.16 -5.84 9.18
C ASN A 288 4.08 -6.51 8.13
N LEU A 289 4.39 -7.79 8.33
CA LEU A 289 5.27 -8.56 7.45
C LEU A 289 4.82 -8.54 5.98
N GLU A 290 3.53 -8.77 5.71
CA GLU A 290 3.02 -8.85 4.34
C GLU A 290 3.13 -7.49 3.62
N ASN A 291 2.90 -6.40 4.36
CA ASN A 291 3.13 -5.05 3.83
C ASN A 291 4.62 -4.78 3.58
N ALA A 292 5.50 -5.18 4.51
CA ALA A 292 6.94 -5.03 4.33
C ALA A 292 7.45 -5.78 3.09
N LYS A 293 7.01 -7.04 2.90
CA LYS A 293 7.30 -7.84 1.71
C LYS A 293 6.82 -7.16 0.43
N TYR A 294 5.58 -6.67 0.45
CA TYR A 294 5.01 -5.98 -0.70
C TYR A 294 5.84 -4.74 -1.07
N ILE A 295 6.18 -3.90 -0.10
CA ILE A 295 6.96 -2.69 -0.35
C ILE A 295 8.35 -3.02 -0.86
N LEU A 296 9.08 -3.96 -0.23
CA LEU A 296 10.40 -4.38 -0.70
C LEU A 296 10.34 -4.93 -2.13
N HIS A 297 9.34 -5.75 -2.45
CA HIS A 297 9.17 -6.26 -3.80
C HIS A 297 8.92 -5.13 -4.82
N GLN A 298 8.20 -4.08 -4.42
CA GLN A 298 7.98 -2.90 -5.27
C GLN A 298 9.25 -2.06 -5.44
N MET A 299 10.10 -1.99 -4.40
CA MET A 299 11.42 -1.39 -4.50
C MET A 299 12.32 -2.20 -5.46
N CYS A 300 12.31 -3.53 -5.43
CA CYS A 300 13.04 -4.35 -6.40
C CYS A 300 12.60 -4.14 -7.85
N SER A 301 11.37 -3.64 -8.07
CA SER A 301 10.87 -3.29 -9.42
C SER A 301 11.52 -2.01 -9.99
N VAL A 302 12.39 -1.33 -9.24
CA VAL A 302 13.26 -0.22 -9.71
C VAL A 302 14.23 -0.68 -10.79
N ALA A 303 14.64 -1.95 -10.76
CA ALA A 303 15.60 -2.54 -11.69
C ALA A 303 15.05 -2.72 -13.13
N ASP A 304 13.76 -2.44 -13.36
CA ASP A 304 13.16 -2.40 -14.70
C ASP A 304 13.80 -1.27 -15.52
N PRO A 305 14.22 -1.51 -16.79
CA PRO A 305 14.69 -0.46 -17.69
C PRO A 305 13.70 0.71 -17.75
N GLY A 306 14.18 1.93 -17.45
CA GLY A 306 13.34 3.14 -17.39
C GLY A 306 12.71 3.44 -16.04
N ARG A 307 13.11 2.74 -14.96
CA ARG A 307 12.76 3.09 -13.57
C ARG A 307 13.97 3.26 -12.65
N THR A 308 15.18 3.19 -13.19
CA THR A 308 16.41 3.48 -12.45
C THR A 308 16.38 4.89 -11.87
N PHE A 309 16.67 5.02 -10.58
CA PHE A 309 16.77 6.31 -9.87
C PHE A 309 18.22 6.76 -9.74
N CYS A 310 19.14 5.82 -9.55
CA CYS A 310 20.56 6.07 -9.34
C CYS A 310 21.36 5.49 -10.53
N PRO A 311 21.58 6.26 -11.61
CA PRO A 311 22.29 5.76 -12.79
C PRO A 311 23.69 5.24 -12.47
N ASP A 312 24.38 5.90 -11.54
CA ASP A 312 25.73 5.53 -11.10
C ASP A 312 25.80 4.16 -10.40
N PHE A 313 24.66 3.62 -9.97
CA PHE A 313 24.54 2.34 -9.25
C PHE A 313 23.56 1.38 -9.95
N GLU A 314 23.28 1.61 -11.23
CA GLU A 314 22.25 0.86 -11.95
C GLU A 314 22.53 -0.64 -11.98
N GLU A 315 23.78 -1.02 -12.22
CA GLU A 315 24.19 -2.42 -12.31
C GLU A 315 24.12 -3.10 -10.92
N GLU A 316 24.62 -2.43 -9.88
CA GLU A 316 24.57 -2.90 -8.50
C GLU A 316 23.14 -3.02 -7.98
N ASP A 317 22.28 -2.04 -8.28
CA ASP A 317 20.88 -2.05 -7.88
C ASP A 317 20.13 -3.16 -8.62
N ARG A 318 20.39 -3.39 -9.92
CA ARG A 318 19.80 -4.49 -10.68
C ARG A 318 20.22 -5.84 -10.13
N ARG A 319 21.51 -6.01 -9.82
CA ARG A 319 22.04 -7.22 -9.20
C ARG A 319 21.41 -7.46 -7.83
N PHE A 320 21.41 -6.45 -6.96
CA PHE A 320 20.83 -6.54 -5.63
C PHE A 320 19.33 -6.86 -5.67
N ALA A 321 18.57 -6.20 -6.56
CA ALA A 321 17.15 -6.48 -6.74
C ALA A 321 16.90 -7.91 -7.22
N GLY A 322 17.70 -8.41 -8.17
CA GLY A 322 17.63 -9.79 -8.67
C GLY A 322 17.96 -10.84 -7.61
N GLU A 323 18.91 -10.55 -6.72
CA GLU A 323 19.26 -11.41 -5.58
C GLU A 323 18.19 -11.35 -4.47
N LEU A 324 17.62 -10.18 -4.19
CA LEU A 324 16.68 -9.96 -3.09
C LEU A 324 15.26 -10.45 -3.42
N ALA A 325 14.72 -10.12 -4.60
CA ALA A 325 13.33 -10.40 -4.97
C ALA A 325 12.86 -11.84 -4.73
N PRO A 326 13.56 -12.90 -5.19
CA PRO A 326 13.12 -14.29 -4.99
C PRO A 326 13.16 -14.72 -3.51
N ARG A 327 13.92 -14.02 -2.66
CA ARG A 327 14.11 -14.36 -1.24
C ARG A 327 13.08 -13.70 -0.32
N ILE A 328 12.35 -12.69 -0.78
CA ILE A 328 11.34 -11.96 0.01
C ILE A 328 10.14 -12.86 0.37
N ALA A 329 9.58 -13.55 -0.62
CA ALA A 329 8.33 -14.30 -0.43
C ALA A 329 8.46 -15.42 0.63
N PRO A 330 9.57 -16.20 0.68
CA PRO A 330 9.78 -17.24 1.69
C PRO A 330 9.96 -16.79 3.14
N CYS A 331 10.18 -15.50 3.44
CA CYS A 331 10.32 -15.02 4.82
C CYS A 331 9.02 -15.22 5.62
N LEU A 332 9.06 -15.79 6.81
CA LEU A 332 7.90 -16.03 7.67
C LEU A 332 7.77 -15.01 8.80
N ASN A 333 8.80 -14.22 9.04
CA ASN A 333 8.80 -13.16 10.04
C ASN A 333 9.68 -11.97 9.61
N LEU A 334 9.59 -10.87 10.35
CA LEU A 334 10.35 -9.66 10.06
C LEU A 334 11.86 -9.83 10.26
N ARG A 335 12.31 -10.70 11.18
CA ARG A 335 13.73 -10.95 11.45
C ARG A 335 14.42 -11.55 10.24
N GLU A 336 13.79 -12.57 9.64
CA GLU A 336 14.27 -13.19 8.41
C GLU A 336 14.26 -12.22 7.23
N LEU A 337 13.20 -11.40 7.11
CA LEU A 337 13.14 -10.39 6.05
C LEU A 337 14.22 -9.31 6.23
N TYR A 338 14.50 -8.94 7.49
CA TYR A 338 15.56 -7.99 7.84
C TYR A 338 16.95 -8.56 7.51
N ALA A 339 17.18 -9.84 7.79
CA ALA A 339 18.43 -10.54 7.51
C ALA A 339 18.79 -10.59 6.01
N LEU A 340 17.82 -10.39 5.11
CA LEU A 340 18.11 -10.30 3.67
C LEU A 340 18.83 -9.01 3.27
N VAL A 341 18.72 -7.95 4.08
CA VAL A 341 19.21 -6.60 3.72
C VAL A 341 20.27 -6.06 4.69
N GLU A 342 20.37 -6.62 5.90
CA GLU A 342 21.24 -6.13 6.97
C GLU A 342 21.58 -7.23 7.99
N ASP A 343 22.61 -7.02 8.81
CA ASP A 343 22.99 -7.91 9.91
C ASP A 343 21.84 -8.15 10.91
N PRO A 344 21.37 -9.41 11.10
CA PRO A 344 20.27 -9.73 12.01
C PRO A 344 20.58 -9.44 13.49
N ALA A 345 21.83 -9.29 13.91
CA ALA A 345 22.15 -8.96 15.31
C ALA A 345 21.51 -7.64 15.77
N MET A 346 21.35 -6.67 14.86
CA MET A 346 20.65 -5.42 15.15
C MET A 346 19.13 -5.59 15.27
N PHE A 347 18.55 -6.63 14.69
CA PHE A 347 17.13 -6.92 14.84
C PHE A 347 16.79 -7.26 16.29
N ASP A 348 17.64 -8.04 16.97
CA ASP A 348 17.41 -8.52 18.32
C ASP A 348 17.42 -7.36 19.35
N TYR A 349 18.09 -6.25 19.03
CA TYR A 349 17.96 -4.99 19.78
C TYR A 349 16.53 -4.43 19.72
N PHE A 350 15.93 -4.38 18.53
CA PHE A 350 14.56 -3.88 18.34
C PHE A 350 13.51 -4.86 18.87
N ALA A 351 13.77 -6.17 18.78
CA ALA A 351 12.85 -7.22 19.19
C ALA A 351 12.39 -7.10 20.66
N ARG A 352 13.26 -6.61 21.55
CA ARG A 352 12.91 -6.36 22.97
C ARG A 352 11.77 -5.34 23.13
N GLY A 353 11.78 -4.26 22.34
CA GLY A 353 10.71 -3.25 22.35
C GLY A 353 9.41 -3.77 21.75
N ILE A 354 9.52 -4.63 20.72
CA ILE A 354 8.38 -5.29 20.09
C ILE A 354 7.64 -6.22 21.07
N GLU A 355 8.36 -7.00 21.87
CA GLU A 355 7.73 -7.89 22.86
C GLU A 355 6.96 -7.12 23.94
N ALA A 356 7.50 -6.00 24.41
CA ALA A 356 6.82 -5.13 25.36
C ALA A 356 5.53 -4.55 24.74
N SER A 357 5.61 -4.03 23.51
CA SER A 357 4.46 -3.53 22.74
C SER A 357 3.37 -4.59 22.57
N ARG A 358 3.74 -5.84 22.25
CA ARG A 358 2.79 -6.94 22.06
C ARG A 358 2.04 -7.30 23.34
N ARG A 359 2.64 -7.08 24.52
CA ARG A 359 1.95 -7.26 25.81
C ARG A 359 0.93 -6.14 26.06
N GLU A 360 1.24 -4.90 25.68
CA GLU A 360 0.31 -3.76 25.78
C GLU A 360 -0.93 -3.92 24.87
N HIS A 361 -0.77 -4.57 23.71
CA HIS A 361 -1.84 -4.78 22.72
C HIS A 361 -2.58 -6.12 22.87
N ALA A 362 -2.39 -6.85 23.98
CA ALA A 362 -3.06 -8.12 24.20
C ALA A 362 -4.60 -7.93 24.20
N PRO A 363 -5.38 -8.78 23.51
CA PRO A 363 -6.84 -8.69 23.53
C PRO A 363 -7.38 -8.73 24.96
N LEU A 364 -8.38 -7.90 25.27
CA LEU A 364 -9.08 -7.95 26.55
C LEU A 364 -9.70 -9.35 26.74
N PRO A 365 -9.57 -9.97 27.93
CA PRO A 365 -10.17 -11.28 28.17
C PRO A 365 -11.69 -11.23 28.03
N GLY A 366 -12.24 -12.06 27.13
CA GLY A 366 -13.68 -12.30 26.99
C GLY A 366 -14.39 -11.71 25.78
N THR A 367 -13.71 -10.94 24.90
CA THR A 367 -14.36 -10.33 23.72
C THR A 367 -13.84 -10.90 22.39
N GLY A 368 -14.41 -12.03 21.96
CA GLY A 368 -14.36 -12.46 20.56
C GLY A 368 -13.21 -13.40 20.17
N GLU A 369 -13.44 -14.15 19.08
CA GLU A 369 -12.67 -15.28 18.56
C GLU A 369 -11.14 -15.16 18.70
N PRO A 370 -10.43 -16.29 18.93
CA PRO A 370 -8.99 -16.29 19.10
C PRO A 370 -8.33 -15.63 17.89
N SER A 371 -7.68 -14.48 18.10
CA SER A 371 -6.75 -13.91 17.12
C SER A 371 -5.77 -15.02 16.70
N ALA A 372 -5.36 -15.06 15.43
CA ALA A 372 -4.21 -15.86 15.04
C ALA A 372 -3.07 -15.56 16.03
N LYS A 373 -2.65 -16.56 16.81
CA LYS A 373 -1.68 -16.34 17.88
C LYS A 373 -0.41 -15.86 17.19
N ARG A 374 0.04 -14.64 17.50
CA ARG A 374 1.26 -14.11 16.90
C ARG A 374 2.42 -15.01 17.37
N LEU A 375 3.22 -15.48 16.43
CA LEU A 375 4.27 -16.48 16.66
C LEU A 375 5.21 -16.04 17.78
N ARG A 376 5.31 -16.85 18.85
CA ARG A 376 6.31 -16.66 19.91
C ARG A 376 7.62 -17.29 19.46
N LEU A 377 8.71 -16.52 19.52
CA LEU A 377 10.04 -16.99 19.13
C LEU A 377 10.90 -17.13 20.39
N GLY A 378 11.69 -18.20 20.44
CA GLY A 378 12.73 -18.42 21.44
C GLY A 378 13.99 -17.57 21.17
N PRO A 379 15.00 -17.69 22.04
CA PRO A 379 16.20 -16.84 22.03
C PRO A 379 17.01 -16.89 20.73
N THR A 380 16.95 -18.00 19.99
CA THR A 380 17.67 -18.20 18.72
C THR A 380 16.79 -17.96 17.49
N GLY A 381 15.53 -17.55 17.68
CA GLY A 381 14.60 -17.18 16.61
C GLY A 381 13.72 -18.31 16.08
N GLU A 382 13.77 -19.50 16.69
CA GLU A 382 12.85 -20.61 16.46
C GLU A 382 11.51 -20.37 17.17
N PRO A 383 10.38 -20.84 16.62
CA PRO A 383 9.11 -20.72 17.29
C PRO A 383 8.99 -21.64 18.51
N GLU A 384 8.46 -21.09 19.61
CA GLU A 384 8.19 -21.86 20.82
C GLU A 384 7.06 -22.88 20.56
N PRO A 385 7.14 -24.11 21.12
CA PRO A 385 6.05 -25.07 21.06
C PRO A 385 4.78 -24.54 21.73
N SER A 386 3.59 -24.86 21.19
CA SER A 386 2.33 -24.64 21.90
C SER A 386 2.18 -25.60 23.09
N GLU A 387 1.15 -25.38 23.92
CA GLU A 387 0.85 -26.20 25.12
C GLU A 387 0.73 -27.71 24.82
N ASP A 388 0.39 -28.08 23.58
CA ASP A 388 0.32 -29.46 23.09
C ASP A 388 1.68 -30.02 22.62
N GLY A 389 2.79 -29.29 22.84
CA GLY A 389 4.14 -29.69 22.44
C GLY A 389 4.44 -29.53 20.95
N VAL A 390 3.54 -28.95 20.16
CA VAL A 390 3.70 -28.78 18.71
C VAL A 390 4.24 -27.39 18.39
N VAL A 391 5.30 -27.29 17.59
CA VAL A 391 5.75 -26.01 17.03
C VAL A 391 4.78 -25.60 15.92
N ARG A 392 3.94 -24.59 16.20
CA ARG A 392 2.94 -24.10 15.24
C ARG A 392 3.30 -22.72 14.72
N VAL A 393 3.27 -22.58 13.39
CA VAL A 393 3.63 -21.32 12.72
C VAL A 393 2.47 -20.86 11.84
N PRO A 394 2.01 -19.59 11.94
CA PRO A 394 0.99 -19.07 11.05
C PRO A 394 1.54 -18.98 9.62
N LEU A 395 1.19 -19.96 8.79
CA LEU A 395 1.69 -20.10 7.43
C LEU A 395 0.55 -19.98 6.43
N LYS A 396 0.63 -19.02 5.50
CA LYS A 396 -0.23 -18.98 4.32
C LYS A 396 0.46 -19.71 3.18
N LEU A 397 -0.17 -20.79 2.71
CA LEU A 397 0.33 -21.61 1.62
C LEU A 397 -0.59 -21.43 0.42
N THR A 398 -0.04 -20.99 -0.71
CA THR A 398 -0.74 -21.04 -1.99
C THR A 398 -0.15 -22.17 -2.84
N PRO A 399 -0.96 -23.07 -3.43
CA PRO A 399 -0.47 -24.19 -4.23
C PRO A 399 0.43 -23.82 -5.42
N ARG A 400 0.37 -22.55 -5.86
CA ARG A 400 1.22 -21.99 -6.92
C ARG A 400 2.66 -21.70 -6.48
N LEU A 401 2.91 -21.67 -5.17
CA LEU A 401 4.24 -21.40 -4.62
C LEU A 401 5.22 -22.56 -4.81
N PHE A 402 4.80 -23.71 -5.34
CA PHE A 402 5.64 -24.92 -5.41
C PHE A 402 6.08 -25.28 -6.82
N THR A 403 7.36 -25.60 -6.97
CA THR A 403 7.92 -26.21 -8.18
C THR A 403 7.22 -27.56 -8.46
N PRO A 404 6.66 -27.79 -9.66
CA PRO A 404 6.10 -29.08 -10.03
C PRO A 404 7.17 -30.18 -9.93
N GLY A 405 6.92 -31.21 -9.10
CA GLY A 405 7.83 -32.34 -8.89
C GLY A 405 8.50 -32.37 -7.50
N ASN A 406 8.65 -31.23 -6.82
CA ASN A 406 9.31 -31.12 -5.52
C ASN A 406 8.43 -30.41 -4.46
N PRO A 407 7.23 -30.93 -4.13
CA PRO A 407 6.40 -30.34 -3.08
C PRO A 407 7.02 -30.56 -1.69
N PRO A 408 6.79 -29.65 -0.71
CA PRO A 408 7.46 -29.68 0.59
C PRO A 408 7.36 -31.01 1.34
N LYS A 409 6.24 -31.72 1.20
CA LYS A 409 6.05 -33.04 1.84
C LYS A 409 6.99 -34.09 1.27
N GLN A 410 7.21 -34.09 -0.06
CA GLN A 410 8.11 -35.05 -0.71
C GLN A 410 9.57 -34.74 -0.37
N ILE A 411 9.95 -33.45 -0.35
CA ILE A 411 11.29 -33.03 0.09
C ILE A 411 11.54 -33.48 1.52
N LEU A 412 10.64 -33.15 2.44
CA LEU A 412 10.80 -33.53 3.85
C LEU A 412 10.92 -35.05 4.02
N ASN A 413 10.07 -35.83 3.35
CA ASN A 413 10.15 -37.28 3.39
C ASN A 413 11.43 -37.85 2.75
N GLY A 414 12.03 -37.15 1.78
CA GLY A 414 13.30 -37.55 1.15
C GLY A 414 14.52 -37.23 2.00
N LEU A 415 14.38 -36.33 2.99
CA LEU A 415 15.44 -35.95 3.93
C LEU A 415 15.42 -36.78 5.23
N THR A 416 14.45 -37.68 5.40
CA THR A 416 14.30 -38.52 6.60
C THR A 416 14.44 -40.00 6.27
N SER A 417 14.90 -40.80 7.23
CA SER A 417 15.11 -42.24 7.03
C SER A 417 13.81 -43.02 6.86
N ASP A 418 12.71 -42.52 7.42
CA ASP A 418 11.39 -43.15 7.39
C ASP A 418 10.30 -42.27 6.76
N SER A 419 9.21 -42.92 6.35
CA SER A 419 8.01 -42.22 5.88
C SER A 419 7.33 -41.52 7.06
N LEU A 420 7.52 -40.20 7.16
CA LEU A 420 6.95 -39.40 8.24
C LEU A 420 5.42 -39.49 8.28
N LYS A 421 4.88 -39.61 9.50
CA LYS A 421 3.44 -39.65 9.75
C LYS A 421 2.89 -38.23 9.90
N TYR A 422 1.76 -37.98 9.23
CA TYR A 422 1.02 -36.72 9.31
C TYR A 422 -0.32 -36.96 9.99
N GLU A 423 -0.54 -36.31 11.12
CA GLU A 423 -1.83 -36.29 11.81
C GLU A 423 -2.63 -35.10 11.31
N THR A 424 -3.81 -35.35 10.72
CA THR A 424 -4.66 -34.29 10.15
C THR A 424 -5.99 -34.22 10.86
N VAL A 425 -6.30 -33.05 11.41
CA VAL A 425 -7.59 -32.73 12.02
C VAL A 425 -8.44 -31.96 11.02
N ARG A 426 -9.72 -32.32 10.91
CA ARG A 426 -10.73 -31.60 10.15
C ARG A 426 -11.66 -30.84 11.09
N CYS A 427 -11.89 -29.56 10.80
CA CYS A 427 -12.89 -28.74 11.47
C CYS A 427 -14.13 -28.68 10.58
N ASP A 428 -15.22 -29.33 11.00
CA ASP A 428 -16.44 -29.44 10.19
C ASP A 428 -17.19 -28.12 10.04
N THR A 429 -17.17 -27.26 11.07
CA THR A 429 -17.78 -25.93 11.02
C THR A 429 -17.06 -25.01 10.03
N ARG A 430 -15.73 -25.12 9.94
CA ARG A 430 -14.90 -24.33 9.01
C ARG A 430 -14.69 -25.00 7.64
N ARG A 431 -15.11 -26.28 7.49
CA ARG A 431 -14.80 -27.14 6.34
C ARG A 431 -13.32 -27.09 5.95
N ALA A 432 -12.44 -27.12 6.94
CA ALA A 432 -11.00 -26.91 6.76
C ALA A 432 -10.16 -27.92 7.53
N PHE A 433 -8.89 -28.06 7.15
CA PHE A 433 -7.94 -29.06 7.62
C PHE A 433 -6.72 -28.40 8.25
N ARG A 434 -6.16 -29.05 9.27
CA ARG A 434 -4.86 -28.71 9.87
C ARG A 434 -4.07 -29.99 10.06
N SER A 435 -2.80 -29.99 9.68
CA SER A 435 -1.93 -31.15 9.84
C SER A 435 -0.77 -30.85 10.77
N THR A 436 -0.29 -31.89 11.44
CA THR A 436 0.93 -31.93 12.24
C THR A 436 1.80 -33.05 11.69
N VAL A 437 3.10 -32.81 11.55
CA VAL A 437 4.11 -33.84 11.23
C VAL A 437 5.05 -33.99 12.40
N THR A 438 5.38 -35.21 12.77
CA THR A 438 6.34 -35.52 13.83
C THR A 438 7.60 -36.08 13.18
N LEU A 439 8.75 -35.45 13.46
CA LEU A 439 10.06 -35.90 12.99
C LEU A 439 10.60 -37.03 13.87
N ASP A 440 11.62 -37.73 13.39
CA ASP A 440 12.27 -38.84 14.12
C ASP A 440 12.87 -38.39 15.46
N SER A 441 13.19 -37.09 15.59
CA SER A 441 13.59 -36.46 16.86
C SER A 441 12.48 -36.38 17.92
N GLY A 442 11.25 -36.80 17.59
CA GLY A 442 10.07 -36.67 18.44
C GLY A 442 9.44 -35.27 18.43
N LYS A 443 10.05 -34.29 17.77
CA LYS A 443 9.50 -32.94 17.66
C LYS A 443 8.38 -32.88 16.62
N ALA A 444 7.30 -32.20 16.97
CA ALA A 444 6.11 -32.07 16.13
C ALA A 444 5.96 -30.63 15.58
N PHE A 445 5.57 -30.52 14.31
CA PHE A 445 5.48 -29.25 13.58
C PHE A 445 4.17 -29.15 12.80
N GLY A 446 3.58 -27.96 12.74
CA GLY A 446 2.34 -27.72 12.00
C GLY A 446 2.09 -26.25 11.70
N SER A 447 1.12 -25.97 10.84
CA SER A 447 0.66 -24.58 10.64
C SER A 447 -0.46 -24.24 11.62
N GLU A 448 -0.50 -22.99 12.09
CA GLU A 448 -1.67 -22.48 12.82
C GLU A 448 -2.88 -22.28 11.90
N ASN A 449 -2.63 -22.03 10.61
CA ASN A 449 -3.69 -21.75 9.65
C ASN A 449 -4.44 -23.02 9.28
N TRP A 450 -5.73 -22.86 9.02
CA TRP A 450 -6.59 -23.90 8.48
C TRP A 450 -6.62 -23.82 6.95
N PHE A 451 -6.61 -24.98 6.28
CA PHE A 451 -6.55 -25.08 4.82
C PHE A 451 -7.76 -25.78 4.24
N MET A 452 -8.15 -25.44 3.02
CA MET A 452 -9.34 -25.99 2.37
C MET A 452 -9.25 -27.48 2.02
N ASN A 453 -8.05 -28.06 2.00
CA ASN A 453 -7.85 -29.48 1.74
C ASN A 453 -6.68 -30.07 2.56
N LYS A 454 -6.77 -31.39 2.82
CA LYS A 454 -5.77 -32.17 3.57
C LYS A 454 -4.36 -32.03 2.97
N LYS A 455 -4.23 -32.12 1.65
CA LYS A 455 -2.93 -32.05 0.96
C LYS A 455 -2.18 -30.74 1.26
N THR A 456 -2.87 -29.61 1.22
CA THR A 456 -2.28 -28.29 1.51
C THR A 456 -1.92 -28.16 3.00
N ALA A 457 -2.73 -28.73 3.89
CA ALA A 457 -2.43 -28.75 5.32
C ALA A 457 -1.17 -29.58 5.62
N GLU A 458 -0.99 -30.73 4.97
CA GLU A 458 0.22 -31.55 5.10
C GLU A 458 1.45 -30.84 4.54
N HIS A 459 1.35 -30.21 3.36
CA HIS A 459 2.46 -29.40 2.84
C HIS A 459 2.81 -28.22 3.75
N ALA A 460 1.81 -27.60 4.37
CA ALA A 460 2.06 -26.53 5.34
C ALA A 460 2.80 -27.06 6.59
N ALA A 461 2.41 -28.21 7.12
CA ALA A 461 3.15 -28.85 8.22
C ALA A 461 4.59 -29.23 7.82
N ALA A 462 4.76 -29.75 6.61
CA ALA A 462 6.07 -30.09 6.06
C ALA A 462 6.97 -28.86 5.93
N VAL A 463 6.44 -27.71 5.49
CA VAL A 463 7.19 -26.44 5.43
C VAL A 463 7.66 -26.03 6.82
N VAL A 464 6.81 -26.14 7.84
CA VAL A 464 7.19 -25.78 9.21
C VAL A 464 8.29 -26.72 9.74
N ALA A 465 8.19 -28.03 9.47
CA ALA A 465 9.22 -29.00 9.83
C ALA A 465 10.54 -28.83 9.08
N LEU A 466 10.51 -28.62 7.77
CA LEU A 466 11.71 -28.33 6.97
C LEU A 466 12.44 -27.11 7.50
N ARG A 467 11.69 -26.11 7.97
CA ARG A 467 12.26 -24.84 8.42
C ARG A 467 12.80 -24.86 9.84
N TYR A 468 12.07 -25.49 10.76
CA TYR A 468 12.35 -25.39 12.20
C TYR A 468 12.70 -26.72 12.86
N GLY A 469 12.52 -27.83 12.15
CA GLY A 469 12.75 -29.17 12.67
C GLY A 469 14.03 -29.82 12.18
N LEU A 470 14.59 -29.38 11.05
CA LEU A 470 15.80 -29.93 10.45
C LEU A 470 17.02 -29.03 10.67
N ALA A 471 17.53 -29.00 11.90
CA ALA A 471 18.88 -28.54 12.18
C ALA A 471 19.74 -29.78 12.50
N HIS A 472 20.02 -30.61 11.48
CA HIS A 472 20.69 -31.90 11.69
C HIS A 472 22.15 -31.84 11.20
N PRO A 473 23.15 -32.06 12.09
CA PRO A 473 24.56 -32.15 11.70
C PRO A 473 24.85 -33.23 10.65
N GLU A 474 24.06 -34.31 10.63
CA GLU A 474 24.28 -35.45 9.72
C GLU A 474 23.57 -35.33 8.35
N LEU A 475 22.62 -34.38 8.20
CA LEU A 475 21.95 -34.13 6.92
C LEU A 475 22.64 -33.02 6.10
N GLY A 476 23.62 -32.31 6.68
CA GLY A 476 24.43 -31.31 5.98
C GLY A 476 23.71 -30.03 5.53
N VAL A 477 22.42 -29.87 5.84
CA VAL A 477 21.63 -28.69 5.45
C VAL A 477 21.95 -27.54 6.42
N SER A 478 23.06 -26.86 6.17
CA SER A 478 23.48 -25.67 6.92
C SER A 478 22.67 -24.43 6.55
N ASP A 479 22.05 -24.41 5.37
CA ASP A 479 21.22 -23.31 4.89
C ASP A 479 19.82 -23.78 4.46
N VAL A 480 18.87 -23.61 5.36
CA VAL A 480 17.43 -23.82 5.14
C VAL A 480 16.91 -22.93 3.99
N GLY A 481 17.57 -21.80 3.71
CA GLY A 481 17.25 -20.88 2.61
C GLY A 481 17.44 -21.49 1.22
N GLU A 482 18.43 -22.35 1.01
CA GLU A 482 18.64 -23.05 -0.27
C GLU A 482 17.49 -24.03 -0.56
N VAL A 483 17.09 -24.82 0.43
CA VAL A 483 15.95 -25.75 0.32
C VAL A 483 14.65 -25.01 0.01
N PHE A 484 14.43 -23.81 0.58
CA PHE A 484 13.26 -23.00 0.26
C PHE A 484 13.33 -22.30 -1.09
N SER A 485 14.54 -21.99 -1.59
CA SER A 485 14.73 -21.44 -2.94
C SER A 485 14.37 -22.44 -4.05
N GLU A 486 14.60 -23.74 -3.82
CA GLU A 486 14.17 -24.82 -4.74
C GLU A 486 12.65 -25.07 -4.70
N ILE A 487 12.03 -24.76 -3.57
CA ILE A 487 10.59 -24.93 -3.34
C ILE A 487 9.78 -23.81 -4.01
N ALA A 488 10.29 -22.57 -4.05
CA ALA A 488 9.52 -21.39 -4.45
C ALA A 488 9.49 -21.17 -5.97
N ARG A 489 8.30 -20.96 -6.55
CA ARG A 489 8.14 -20.28 -7.85
C ARG A 489 7.74 -18.82 -7.62
N ASP A 490 8.46 -17.91 -8.29
CA ASP A 490 8.19 -16.49 -8.58
C ASP A 490 7.03 -15.83 -7.81
#